data_AF-A0A0M2UAL8-F1
#
_entry.id   AF-A0A0M2UAL8-F1
#
_cell.length_a   1.000
_cell.length_b   1.000
_cell.length_c   1.000
_cell.angle_alpha   90.00
_cell.angle_beta   90.00
_cell.angle_gamma   90.00
#
_symmetry.space_group_name_H-M   'P 1'
#
loop_
_entity.id
_entity.type
_entity.pdbx_description
1 polymer ?
#
loop_
_entity_poly.entity_id
_entity_poly.type
_entity_poly.pdbx_seq_one_letter_code
_entity_poly.pdbx_strand_id
1 'polypeptide(L)' 'MAERVYCPNCRELVETRMESRVETYPVKGEDVPVSATVRVCEGCGEDIFDERLDERTLVLAYEEYRKRKGLY' A
#
# COMPACT_ATOMS: atom_id res chain seq x y z
N MET A 1 -3.79 18.29 9.96
CA MET A 1 -2.84 18.96 9.05
C MET A 1 -2.76 18.10 7.80
N ALA A 2 -2.99 18.66 6.61
CA ALA A 2 -2.88 17.90 5.38
C ALA A 2 -1.40 17.63 5.07
N GLU A 3 -1.04 16.36 4.90
CA GLU A 3 0.30 15.96 4.50
C GLU A 3 0.45 16.19 3.00
N ARG A 4 1.45 16.99 2.60
CA ARG A 4 1.74 17.28 1.20
C ARG A 4 2.92 16.44 0.74
N VAL A 5 2.71 15.67 -0.32
CA VAL A 5 3.71 14.75 -0.87
C VAL A 5 3.89 15.05 -2.35
N TYR A 6 5.09 14.82 -2.86
CA TYR A 6 5.36 15.01 -4.29
C TYR A 6 4.65 13.91 -5.09
N CYS A 7 3.76 14.31 -6.00
CA CYS A 7 3.13 13.37 -6.93
C CYS A 7 3.96 13.32 -8.23
N PRO A 8 4.47 12.15 -8.64
CA PRO A 8 5.23 12.02 -9.89
C PRO A 8 4.39 12.28 -11.15
N ASN A 9 3.07 12.07 -11.07
CA ASN A 9 2.15 12.33 -12.17
C ASN A 9 1.86 13.84 -12.35
N CYS A 10 1.52 14.55 -11.26
CA CYS A 10 1.29 16.00 -11.30
C CYS A 10 2.58 16.82 -11.39
N ARG A 11 3.71 16.25 -10.96
CA ARG A 11 5.03 16.89 -10.85
C ARG A 11 5.07 18.07 -9.88
N GLU A 12 4.29 17.98 -8.81
CA GLU A 12 4.18 19.01 -7.78
C GLU A 12 3.86 18.42 -6.40
N LEU A 13 3.94 19.26 -5.36
CA LEU A 13 3.51 18.90 -4.00
C LEU A 13 1.99 19.02 -3.90
N VAL A 14 1.32 17.88 -3.79
CA VAL A 14 -0.14 17.78 -3.73
C VAL A 14 -0.58 17.38 -2.32
N GLU A 15 -1.84 17.69 -2.00
CA GLU A 15 -2.50 17.04 -0.87
C GLU A 15 -2.75 15.57 -1.20
N THR A 16 -2.75 14.73 -0.17
CA THR A 16 -2.93 13.29 -0.31
C THR A 16 -3.89 12.75 0.72
N ARG A 17 -4.54 11.64 0.38
CA ARG A 17 -5.32 10.83 1.34
C ARG A 17 -4.71 9.44 1.46
N MET A 18 -5.00 8.79 2.58
CA MET A 18 -4.77 7.36 2.73
C MET A 18 -6.08 6.63 2.44
N GLU A 19 -6.00 5.59 1.63
CA GLU A 19 -7.13 4.73 1.30
C GLU A 19 -6.75 3.28 1.59
N SER A 20 -7.66 2.52 2.21
CA SER A 20 -7.46 1.08 2.44
C SER A 20 -8.26 0.28 1.42
N ARG A 21 -7.60 -0.65 0.73
CA ARG A 21 -8.23 -1.53 -0.26
C ARG A 21 -7.61 -2.93 -0.21
N VAL A 22 -8.34 -3.92 -0.70
CA VAL A 22 -7.84 -5.29 -0.77
C VAL A 22 -6.97 -5.43 -2.01
N GLU A 23 -5.71 -5.78 -1.81
CA GLU A 23 -4.75 -6.07 -2.87
C GLU A 23 -4.23 -7.50 -2.71
N THR A 24 -3.86 -8.13 -3.82
CA THR A 24 -3.34 -9.49 -3.82
C THR A 24 -1.85 -9.46 -4.14
N TYR A 25 -1.04 -9.96 -3.21
CA TYR A 25 0.41 -10.03 -3.37
C TYR A 25 0.85 -11.48 -3.55
N PRO A 26 1.76 -11.76 -4.51
CA PRO A 26 2.34 -13.08 -4.67
C PRO A 26 3.41 -13.32 -3.60
N VAL A 27 3.11 -14.14 -2.60
CA VAL A 27 4.06 -14.55 -1.56
C VAL A 27 4.47 -15.99 -1.79
N LYS A 28 5.74 -16.21 -2.15
CA LYS A 28 6.28 -17.54 -2.49
C LYS A 28 5.47 -18.28 -3.57
N GLY A 29 4.90 -17.55 -4.52
CA GLY A 29 4.09 -18.09 -5.62
C GLY A 29 2.61 -18.33 -5.28
N GLU A 30 2.15 -17.91 -4.09
CA GLU A 30 0.74 -17.97 -3.70
C GLU A 30 0.13 -16.58 -3.61
N ASP A 31 -1.09 -16.45 -4.11
CA ASP A 31 -1.86 -15.21 -4.06
C ASP A 31 -2.40 -14.97 -2.65
N VAL A 32 -1.91 -13.90 -2.02
CA VAL A 32 -2.31 -13.50 -0.68
C VAL A 32 -3.08 -12.19 -0.74
N PRO A 33 -4.43 -12.21 -0.62
CA PRO A 33 -5.20 -11.00 -0.41
C PRO A 33 -4.91 -10.40 0.97
N VAL A 34 -4.59 -9.12 1.00
CA VAL A 34 -4.26 -8.30 2.17
C VAL A 34 -4.96 -6.94 2.04
N SER A 35 -5.41 -6.39 3.17
CA SER A 35 -5.87 -5.00 3.23
C SER A 35 -4.64 -4.07 3.21
N ALA A 36 -4.29 -3.57 2.03
CA ALA A 36 -3.25 -2.59 1.83
C ALA A 36 -3.78 -1.19 2.17
N THR A 37 -2.91 -0.33 2.71
CA THR A 37 -3.19 1.10 2.82
C THR A 37 -2.27 1.82 1.85
N VAL A 38 -2.85 2.54 0.90
CA VAL A 38 -2.12 3.28 -0.14
C VAL A 38 -2.29 4.77 0.07
N ARG A 39 -1.30 5.55 -0.34
CA ARG A 39 -1.43 7.00 -0.40
C ARG A 39 -1.88 7.39 -1.81
N VAL A 40 -2.93 8.20 -1.91
CA VAL A 40 -3.53 8.62 -3.17
C VAL A 40 -3.41 10.14 -3.32
N CYS A 41 -3.03 10.58 -4.51
CA CYS A 41 -3.02 11.99 -4.89
C CYS A 41 -4.46 12.56 -4.92
N GLU A 42 -4.74 13.63 -4.17
CA GLU A 42 -6.05 14.30 -4.26
C GLU A 42 -6.25 15.05 -5.59
N GLY A 43 -5.17 15.43 -6.27
CA GLY A 43 -5.24 16.18 -7.52
C GLY A 43 -5.54 15.33 -8.76
N CYS A 44 -4.88 14.17 -8.88
CA CYS A 44 -5.01 13.30 -10.06
C CYS A 44 -5.55 11.90 -9.77
N GLY A 45 -5.69 11.51 -8.50
CA GLY A 45 -6.18 10.19 -8.11
C GLY A 45 -5.18 9.03 -8.23
N GLU A 46 -3.94 9.30 -8.64
CA GLU A 46 -2.90 8.28 -8.77
C GLU A 46 -2.33 7.87 -7.41
N ASP A 47 -1.95 6.60 -7.27
CA ASP A 47 -1.25 6.11 -6.09
C ASP A 47 0.17 6.71 -6.04
N ILE A 48 0.54 7.19 -4.86
CA ILE A 48 1.87 7.71 -4.55
C ILE A 48 2.54 6.67 -3.67
N PHE A 49 3.70 6.18 -4.14
CA PHE A 49 4.55 5.29 -3.36
C PHE A 49 4.89 5.91 -1.99
N ASP A 50 4.64 5.14 -0.92
CA ASP A 50 5.03 5.48 0.45
C ASP A 50 5.71 4.25 1.05
N GLU A 51 7.03 4.33 1.15
CA GLU A 51 7.88 3.24 1.63
C GLU A 51 7.36 2.58 2.93
N ARG A 52 6.83 3.36 3.87
CA ARG A 52 6.34 2.85 5.16
C ARG A 52 5.00 2.10 5.00
N LEU A 53 4.09 2.62 4.20
CA LEU A 53 2.81 1.97 3.91
C LEU A 53 3.00 0.71 3.06
N ASP A 54 3.88 0.79 2.07
CA ASP A 54 4.24 -0.32 1.20
C ASP A 54 4.94 -1.44 1.99
N GLU A 55 5.95 -1.12 2.81
CA GLU A 55 6.61 -2.10 3.69
C GLU A 55 5.62 -2.75 4.65
N ARG A 56 4.73 -1.97 5.26
CA ARG A 56 3.70 -2.50 6.16
C ARG A 56 2.79 -3.51 5.45
N THR A 57 2.40 -3.22 4.21
CA THR A 57 1.57 -4.11 3.41
C THR A 57 2.28 -5.42 3.08
N LEU A 58 3.58 -5.37 2.74
CA LEU A 58 4.38 -6.58 2.50
C LEU A 58 4.53 -7.45 3.75
N VAL A 59 4.72 -6.84 4.92
CA VAL A 59 4.74 -7.57 6.20
C VAL A 59 3.41 -8.27 6.44
N LEU A 60 2.28 -7.59 6.24
CA LEU A 60 0.95 -8.18 6.40
C LEU A 60 0.70 -9.33 5.42
N ALA A 61 1.13 -9.18 4.16
CA ALA A 61 1.05 -10.26 3.17
C ALA A 61 1.83 -11.50 3.63
N TYR A 62 3.04 -11.31 4.15
CA TYR A 62 3.86 -12.43 4.63
C TYR A 62 3.31 -13.07 5.91
N GLU A 63 2.76 -12.27 6.83
CA GLU A 63 2.09 -12.78 8.03
C GLU A 63 0.86 -13.62 7.67
N GLU A 64 0.05 -13.16 6.73
CA GLU A 64 -1.13 -13.88 6.25
C GLU A 64 -0.74 -15.19 5.56
N TYR A 65 0.32 -15.18 4.74
CA TYR A 65 0.92 -16.40 4.21
C TYR A 65 1.33 -17.37 5.32
N ARG A 66 2.07 -16.90 6.33
CA ARG A 66 2.54 -17.75 7.45
C ARG A 66 1.37 -18.36 8.22
N LYS A 67 0.30 -17.59 8.47
CA LYS A 67 -0.92 -18.08 9.12
C LYS A 67 -1.56 -19.21 8.33
N ARG A 68 -1.72 -19.06 7.01
CA ARG A 68 -2.27 -20.10 6.12
C ARG A 68 -1.44 -21.38 6.10
N LYS A 69 -0.13 -21.28 6.34
CA LYS A 69 0.79 -22.43 6.43
C LYS A 69 0.96 -23.00 7.85
N GLY A 70 0.36 -22.38 8.86
CA GLY A 70 0.55 -22.78 10.27
C GLY A 70 1.97 -22.50 10.81
N LEU A 71 2.65 -21.47 10.28
CA LEU A 71 4.03 -21.08 10.62
C LEU A 71 4.09 -19.92 11.64
N TYR A 72 3.17 -19.90 12.61
CA TYR A 72 3.04 -18.81 13.59
C TYR A 72 4.17 -18.80 14.62
#